data_AF-A0AAV1DJB0-F1
#
_entry.id   AF-A0AAV1DJB0-F1
#
_cell.length_a   1.000
_cell.length_b   1.000
_cell.length_c   1.000
_cell.angle_alpha   90.00
_cell.angle_beta   90.00
_cell.angle_gamma   90.00
#
_symmetry.space_group_name_H-M   'P 1'
#
loop_
_entity.id
_entity.type
_entity.pdbx_description
1 polymer ?
#
loop_
_entity_poly.entity_id
_entity_poly.type
_entity_poly.pdbx_seq_one_letter_code
_entity_poly.pdbx_strand_id
1 'polypeptide(L)'
;MCPGFYNSFFGSMFQAFSADIIEAAFNTKKDRIQRILNKQDVGVFVKASEEQIKALSHPEENGVWPLWEGLKGAVNIFKRWPLQENEYGKLYRVDLVEYRRLQDLEIAISFMNYFTRRNVYSNVQFQGHKDFTESENLETVCFEIKADGNEEVVLVGKKNVIHHLEKEAKELAFGYRSMEELEEIFDSQNDEYFVKGPRSFEPEARADA
;
A
#
# COMPACT_ATOMS: atom_id res chain seq x y z
N MET A 1 10.70 21.50 9.88
CA MET A 1 10.98 20.40 8.94
C MET A 1 10.26 20.74 7.64
N CYS A 2 10.90 20.59 6.47
CA CYS A 2 10.24 20.90 5.19
C CYS A 2 9.27 19.77 4.80
N PRO A 3 8.04 20.06 4.35
CA PRO A 3 7.11 19.03 3.88
C PRO A 3 7.73 18.15 2.78
N GLY A 4 7.54 16.84 2.88
CA GLY A 4 8.02 15.87 1.89
C GLY A 4 9.53 15.56 1.94
N PHE A 5 10.28 16.14 2.87
CA PHE A 5 11.72 15.90 2.98
C PHE A 5 12.04 14.93 4.13
N TYR A 6 12.73 13.83 3.81
CA TYR A 6 13.17 12.83 4.78
C TYR A 6 14.67 12.56 4.64
N ASN A 7 15.31 12.22 5.76
CA ASN A 7 16.72 11.81 5.81
C ASN A 7 16.85 10.59 6.72
N SER A 8 17.72 9.66 6.31
CA SER A 8 18.12 8.53 7.14
C SER A 8 19.40 8.88 7.87
N PHE A 9 19.40 8.69 9.18
CA PHE A 9 20.53 9.00 10.04
C PHE A 9 21.20 7.72 10.52
N PHE A 10 22.40 7.46 10.02
CA PHE A 10 23.21 6.29 10.37
C PHE A 10 24.21 6.62 11.48
N GLY A 11 24.84 5.60 12.08
CA GLY A 11 25.89 5.78 13.09
C GLY A 11 27.09 6.61 12.61
N SER A 12 27.29 6.78 11.30
CA SER A 12 28.26 7.72 10.75
C SER A 12 27.93 9.19 11.03
N MET A 13 26.71 9.52 11.49
CA MET A 13 26.35 10.84 12.00
C MET A 13 27.33 11.33 13.08
N PHE A 14 27.90 10.43 13.86
CA PHE A 14 28.89 10.80 14.88
C PHE A 14 30.13 11.48 14.30
N GLN A 15 30.41 11.32 13.01
CA GLN A 15 31.48 12.03 12.31
C GLN A 15 31.20 13.53 12.11
N ALA A 16 29.95 13.98 12.22
CA ALA A 16 29.58 15.39 12.08
C ALA A 16 29.95 16.22 13.32
N PHE A 17 30.20 15.58 14.46
CA PHE A 17 30.57 16.26 15.69
C PHE A 17 32.08 16.49 15.77
N SER A 18 32.49 17.51 16.53
CA SER A 18 33.90 17.78 16.79
C SER A 18 34.54 16.66 17.63
N ALA A 19 35.86 16.52 17.51
CA ALA A 19 36.62 15.52 18.25
C ALA A 19 36.40 15.62 19.76
N ASP A 20 36.52 16.82 20.32
CA ASP A 20 36.43 17.07 21.75
C ASP A 20 35.06 16.65 22.32
N ILE A 21 33.98 16.89 21.56
CA ILE A 21 32.62 16.48 21.95
C ILE A 21 32.50 14.95 22.00
N ILE A 22 32.98 14.28 20.96
CA ILE A 22 32.89 12.81 20.85
C ILE A 22 33.79 12.12 21.88
N GLU A 23 34.99 12.65 22.11
CA GLU A 23 35.89 12.11 23.13
C GLU A 23 35.32 12.25 24.54
N ALA A 24 34.73 13.42 24.86
CA ALA A 24 34.09 13.65 26.15
C ALA A 24 32.83 12.78 26.33
N ALA A 25 31.97 12.68 25.30
CA ALA A 25 30.73 11.93 25.36
C ALA A 25 30.96 10.42 25.56
N PHE A 26 31.94 9.84 24.84
CA PHE A 26 32.26 8.42 24.93
C PHE A 26 33.37 8.09 25.94
N ASN A 27 33.92 9.10 26.64
CA ASN A 27 35.06 8.96 27.54
C ASN A 27 36.20 8.12 26.93
N THR A 28 36.47 8.34 25.64
CA THR A 28 37.36 7.48 24.84
C THR A 28 38.06 8.33 23.78
N LYS A 29 39.35 8.06 23.51
CA LYS A 29 40.12 8.76 22.47
C LYS A 29 39.51 8.60 21.08
N LYS A 30 39.54 9.68 20.29
CA LYS A 30 38.97 9.81 18.94
C LYS A 30 39.44 8.70 18.01
N ASP A 31 40.72 8.37 18.01
CA ASP A 31 41.28 7.34 17.13
C ASP A 31 40.62 5.97 17.34
N ARG A 32 40.29 5.63 18.59
CA ARG A 32 39.63 4.36 18.92
C ARG A 32 38.17 4.38 18.45
N ILE A 33 37.49 5.53 18.57
CA ILE A 33 36.12 5.71 18.13
C ILE A 33 36.04 5.66 16.59
N GLN A 34 36.91 6.38 15.88
CA GLN A 34 36.97 6.37 14.43
C GLN A 34 37.27 4.98 13.86
N ARG A 35 38.15 4.20 14.51
CA ARG A 35 38.40 2.81 14.11
C ARG A 35 37.17 1.91 14.23
N ILE A 36 36.18 2.23 15.04
CA ILE A 36 34.96 1.44 15.18
C ILE A 36 33.90 1.93 14.19
N LEU A 37 33.72 3.25 14.09
CA LEU A 37 32.72 3.85 13.20
C LEU A 37 33.07 3.66 11.72
N ASN A 38 34.36 3.61 11.38
CA ASN A 38 34.83 3.44 10.00
C ASN A 38 35.11 1.98 9.64
N LYS A 39 34.69 1.00 10.46
CA LYS A 39 34.89 -0.43 10.16
C LYS A 39 33.96 -0.94 9.07
N GLN A 40 32.88 -0.23 8.79
CA GLN A 40 31.79 -0.71 7.94
C GLN A 40 31.66 0.15 6.69
N ASP A 41 32.42 -0.20 5.65
CA ASP A 41 32.35 0.45 4.32
C ASP A 41 31.49 -0.34 3.32
N VAL A 42 30.82 -1.41 3.77
CA VAL A 42 30.08 -2.36 2.93
C VAL A 42 28.67 -1.85 2.55
N GLY A 43 28.18 -0.80 3.22
CA GLY A 43 26.85 -0.20 2.99
C GLY A 43 25.81 -0.56 4.05
N VAL A 44 24.55 -0.13 3.81
CA VAL A 44 23.43 -0.23 4.77
C VAL A 44 22.92 -1.67 4.91
N PHE A 45 22.93 -2.44 3.82
CA PHE A 45 22.54 -3.85 3.80
C PHE A 45 23.77 -4.73 3.74
N VAL A 46 23.94 -5.58 4.74
CA VAL A 46 25.15 -6.39 4.92
C VAL A 46 24.76 -7.85 5.06
N LYS A 47 25.56 -8.74 4.48
CA LYS A 47 25.34 -10.17 4.64
C LYS A 47 25.62 -10.57 6.09
N ALA A 48 24.72 -11.34 6.69
CA ALA A 48 24.87 -11.94 8.01
C ALA A 48 25.04 -13.46 7.90
N SER A 49 25.74 -14.07 8.87
CA SER A 49 25.80 -15.53 8.99
C SER A 49 24.50 -16.09 9.58
N GLU A 50 24.27 -17.39 9.43
CA GLU A 50 23.10 -18.05 10.01
C GLU A 50 23.07 -17.93 11.54
N GLU A 51 24.23 -18.02 12.19
CA GLU A 51 24.36 -17.89 13.65
C GLU A 51 23.99 -16.47 14.09
N GLN A 52 24.43 -15.44 13.36
CA GLN A 52 24.06 -14.05 13.63
C GLN A 52 22.55 -13.83 13.48
N ILE A 53 21.94 -14.38 12.43
CA ILE A 53 20.48 -14.31 12.22
C ILE A 53 19.75 -15.03 13.37
N LYS A 54 20.18 -16.24 13.75
CA LYS A 54 19.56 -17.00 14.86
C LYS A 54 19.65 -16.26 16.20
N ALA A 55 20.78 -15.62 16.48
CA ALA A 55 20.98 -14.82 17.69
C ALA A 55 20.06 -13.59 17.73
N LEU A 56 19.81 -12.95 16.58
CA LEU A 56 18.91 -11.80 16.48
C LEU A 56 17.43 -12.20 16.51
N SER A 57 17.07 -13.37 15.99
CA SER A 57 15.69 -13.86 15.96
C SER A 57 15.13 -14.32 17.32
N HIS A 58 15.98 -14.47 18.34
CA HIS A 58 15.60 -14.86 19.69
C HIS A 58 16.00 -13.76 20.69
N PRO A 59 15.22 -12.69 20.83
CA PRO A 59 15.51 -11.67 21.82
C PRO A 59 15.47 -12.29 23.21
N GLU A 60 16.53 -12.11 24.01
CA GLU A 60 16.45 -12.32 25.46
C GLU A 60 15.27 -11.49 26.00
N GLU A 61 14.51 -12.05 26.95
CA GLU A 61 13.28 -11.44 27.50
C GLU A 61 13.48 -10.01 28.06
N ASN A 62 14.73 -9.57 28.25
CA ASN A 62 15.14 -8.29 28.83
C ASN A 62 15.74 -7.26 27.85
N GLY A 63 15.58 -7.42 26.54
CA GLY A 63 16.12 -6.47 25.55
C GLY A 63 15.49 -5.07 25.60
N VAL A 64 16.23 -4.08 26.12
CA VAL A 64 15.87 -2.64 26.15
C VAL A 64 16.32 -1.94 24.86
N TRP A 65 15.42 -1.11 24.30
CA TRP A 65 15.56 0.01 23.34
C TRP A 65 16.84 0.20 22.48
N PRO A 66 16.78 0.45 21.14
CA PRO A 66 15.61 0.84 20.34
C PRO A 66 15.13 -0.19 19.29
N LEU A 67 15.67 -1.42 19.27
CA LEU A 67 15.62 -2.27 18.07
C LEU A 67 14.40 -3.18 17.89
N TRP A 68 13.56 -3.41 18.91
CA TRP A 68 12.54 -4.49 18.85
C TRP A 68 11.09 -4.06 19.07
N GLU A 69 10.84 -2.79 19.39
CA GLU A 69 9.48 -2.27 19.60
C GLU A 69 8.65 -2.14 18.31
N GLY A 70 9.32 -2.16 17.15
CA GLY A 70 8.68 -2.18 15.83
C GLY A 70 7.94 -3.48 15.54
N LEU A 71 8.46 -4.64 16.00
CA LEU A 71 7.88 -5.96 15.70
C LEU A 71 6.71 -6.34 16.61
N LYS A 72 6.66 -5.82 17.85
CA LYS A 72 5.50 -6.01 18.76
C LYS A 72 4.21 -5.37 18.23
N GLY A 73 4.29 -4.53 17.20
CA GLY A 73 3.13 -3.90 16.53
C GLY A 73 2.99 -4.26 15.06
N ALA A 74 3.63 -5.33 14.58
CA ALA A 74 3.49 -5.76 13.19
C ALA A 74 2.06 -6.25 12.93
N VAL A 75 1.48 -5.79 11.82
CA VAL A 75 0.12 -6.14 11.40
C VAL A 75 0.19 -7.14 10.27
N ASN A 76 -0.42 -8.31 10.46
CA ASN A 76 -0.66 -9.22 9.36
C ASN A 76 -2.03 -8.89 8.72
N ILE A 77 -1.99 -8.21 7.58
CA ILE A 77 -3.18 -7.84 6.78
C ILE A 77 -4.00 -9.06 6.34
N PHE A 78 -3.39 -10.23 6.20
CA PHE A 78 -4.05 -11.47 5.78
C PHE A 78 -4.68 -12.26 6.93
N LYS A 79 -4.58 -11.77 8.17
CA LYS A 79 -5.15 -12.47 9.33
C LYS A 79 -6.68 -12.41 9.34
N ARG A 80 -7.28 -11.40 8.69
CA ARG A 80 -8.73 -11.24 8.56
C ARG A 80 -9.22 -11.76 7.21
N TRP A 81 -10.53 -11.99 7.14
CA TRP A 81 -11.20 -12.23 5.88
C TRP A 81 -11.08 -11.00 4.97
N PRO A 82 -10.94 -11.20 3.65
CA PRO A 82 -10.92 -10.09 2.73
C PRO A 82 -12.23 -9.30 2.80
N LEU A 83 -12.12 -7.99 2.65
CA LEU A 83 -13.25 -7.08 2.57
C LEU A 83 -14.12 -7.39 1.34
N GLN A 84 -13.47 -7.77 0.24
CA GLN A 84 -14.13 -8.23 -0.99
C GLN A 84 -13.38 -9.44 -1.53
N GLU A 85 -14.13 -10.46 -1.93
CA GLU A 85 -13.59 -11.65 -2.58
C GLU A 85 -14.57 -12.16 -3.62
N ASN A 86 -14.07 -12.41 -4.82
CA ASN A 86 -14.81 -13.12 -5.85
C ASN A 86 -13.85 -13.95 -6.72
N GLU A 87 -14.35 -14.45 -7.84
CA GLU A 87 -13.59 -15.32 -8.73
C GLU A 87 -12.47 -14.60 -9.53
N TYR A 88 -12.40 -13.27 -9.43
CA TYR A 88 -11.46 -12.39 -10.12
C TYR A 88 -10.45 -11.73 -9.19
N GLY A 89 -10.69 -11.69 -7.88
CA GLY A 89 -9.71 -11.10 -6.97
C GLY A 89 -10.11 -11.08 -5.50
N LYS A 90 -9.20 -10.55 -4.69
CA LYS A 90 -9.35 -10.34 -3.24
C LYS A 90 -8.84 -8.96 -2.84
N LEU A 91 -9.60 -8.28 -1.98
CA LEU A 91 -9.22 -7.03 -1.32
C LEU A 91 -9.14 -7.26 0.18
N TYR A 92 -7.98 -6.98 0.77
CA TYR A 92 -7.80 -6.89 2.21
C TYR A 92 -7.61 -5.42 2.57
N ARG A 93 -8.19 -4.96 3.67
CA ARG A 93 -8.04 -3.59 4.15
C ARG A 93 -7.86 -3.60 5.65
N VAL A 94 -6.95 -2.77 6.14
CA VAL A 94 -6.72 -2.49 7.55
C VAL A 94 -6.94 -1.00 7.76
N ASP A 95 -7.89 -0.67 8.63
CA ASP A 95 -8.31 0.70 8.88
C ASP A 95 -7.70 1.31 10.18
N LEU A 96 -8.09 2.55 10.44
CA LEU A 96 -7.66 3.35 11.59
C LEU A 96 -8.20 2.82 12.92
N VAL A 97 -9.38 2.20 12.91
CA VAL A 97 -10.06 1.70 14.12
C VAL A 97 -9.34 0.45 14.63
N GLU A 98 -8.80 -0.36 13.72
CA GLU A 98 -8.10 -1.58 14.05
C GLU A 98 -6.70 -1.33 14.65
N TYR A 99 -6.03 -0.24 14.26
CA TYR A 99 -4.65 0.04 14.70
C TYR A 99 -4.42 1.53 15.01
N ARG A 100 -4.22 1.83 16.30
CA ARG A 100 -3.95 3.19 16.78
C ARG A 100 -2.82 3.91 16.04
N ARG A 101 -1.74 3.20 15.68
CA ARG A 101 -0.61 3.80 14.93
C ARG A 101 -1.01 4.28 13.54
N LEU A 102 -1.99 3.62 12.91
CA LEU A 102 -2.56 4.05 11.63
C LEU A 102 -3.52 5.23 11.82
N GLN A 103 -4.30 5.21 12.91
CA GLN A 103 -5.15 6.32 13.33
C GLN A 103 -4.37 7.63 13.48
N ASP A 104 -3.23 7.62 14.17
CA ASP A 104 -2.39 8.81 14.38
C ASP A 104 -1.88 9.42 13.07
N LEU A 105 -1.79 8.62 12.00
CA LEU A 105 -1.34 9.04 10.67
C LEU A 105 -2.51 9.31 9.70
N GLU A 106 -3.75 8.98 10.08
CA GLU A 106 -4.93 8.96 9.22
C GLU A 106 -4.71 8.16 7.92
N ILE A 107 -3.98 7.04 8.00
CA ILE A 107 -3.68 6.16 6.85
C ILE A 107 -4.39 4.81 6.99
N ALA A 108 -5.12 4.38 5.96
CA ALA A 108 -5.52 2.97 5.81
C ALA A 108 -4.56 2.27 4.83
N ILE A 109 -4.41 0.95 5.03
CA ILE A 109 -3.57 0.12 4.15
C ILE A 109 -4.46 -0.96 3.54
N SER A 110 -4.46 -1.03 2.22
CA SER A 110 -5.14 -2.08 1.47
C SER A 110 -4.16 -2.94 0.69
N PHE A 111 -4.47 -4.22 0.57
CA PHE A 111 -3.80 -5.17 -0.30
C PHE A 111 -4.81 -5.75 -1.28
N MET A 112 -4.52 -5.64 -2.58
CA MET A 112 -5.38 -6.14 -3.64
C MET A 112 -4.63 -7.19 -4.47
N ASN A 113 -5.29 -8.32 -4.69
CA ASN A 113 -4.83 -9.38 -5.57
C ASN A 113 -5.83 -9.59 -6.71
N TYR A 114 -5.39 -9.33 -7.94
CA TYR A 114 -6.16 -9.53 -9.15
C TYR A 114 -5.71 -10.83 -9.83
N PHE A 115 -6.65 -11.74 -10.05
CA PHE A 115 -6.38 -13.04 -10.66
C PHE A 115 -6.33 -12.91 -12.19
N THR A 116 -5.18 -12.48 -12.72
CA THR A 116 -4.92 -12.17 -14.15
C THR A 116 -5.09 -13.35 -15.12
N ARG A 117 -5.20 -14.60 -14.65
CA ARG A 117 -5.62 -15.74 -15.50
C ARG A 117 -7.03 -15.57 -16.09
N ARG A 118 -7.72 -14.46 -15.80
CA ARG A 118 -9.09 -14.17 -16.23
C ARG A 118 -9.29 -12.80 -16.88
N ASN A 119 -8.23 -12.02 -17.13
CA ASN A 119 -8.28 -10.58 -17.48
C ASN A 119 -9.07 -9.82 -16.42
N VAL A 120 -8.44 -9.11 -15.49
CA VAL A 120 -9.18 -8.45 -14.39
C VAL A 120 -8.90 -6.97 -14.40
N TYR A 121 -9.96 -6.18 -14.24
CA TYR A 121 -9.92 -4.73 -14.22
C TYR A 121 -10.30 -4.23 -12.84
N SER A 122 -9.56 -3.23 -12.36
CA SER A 122 -10.01 -2.38 -11.27
C SER A 122 -10.80 -1.21 -11.85
N ASN A 123 -11.84 -0.81 -11.13
CA ASN A 123 -12.62 0.41 -11.32
C ASN A 123 -11.82 1.70 -11.05
N VAL A 124 -10.56 1.60 -10.59
CA VAL A 124 -9.62 2.71 -10.42
C VAL A 124 -8.64 2.71 -11.59
N GLN A 125 -9.03 3.35 -12.69
CA GLN A 125 -8.12 3.58 -13.81
C GLN A 125 -7.13 4.67 -13.39
N PHE A 126 -5.98 4.27 -12.82
CA PHE A 126 -4.84 5.17 -12.77
C PHE A 126 -4.50 5.51 -14.22
N GLN A 127 -4.61 6.79 -14.58
CA GLN A 127 -4.18 7.30 -15.88
C GLN A 127 -2.64 7.25 -15.92
N GLY A 128 -2.08 6.05 -16.01
CA GLY A 128 -0.66 5.79 -15.84
C GLY A 128 -0.32 4.30 -15.89
N HIS A 129 0.33 3.92 -17.00
CA HIS A 129 0.97 2.63 -17.29
C HIS A 129 0.10 1.36 -17.38
N LYS A 130 -0.16 0.99 -18.63
CA LYS A 130 -0.50 -0.37 -19.06
C LYS A 130 0.77 -1.16 -19.25
N ASP A 131 0.97 -2.20 -18.46
CA ASP A 131 1.77 -3.38 -18.84
C ASP A 131 1.34 -4.52 -17.91
N PHE A 132 0.30 -5.27 -18.27
CA PHE A 132 -0.06 -6.50 -17.56
C PHE A 132 0.05 -7.68 -18.53
N THR A 133 1.00 -8.56 -18.26
CA THR A 133 1.19 -9.83 -18.94
C THR A 133 0.17 -10.84 -18.41
N GLU A 134 -0.44 -11.61 -19.32
CA GLU A 134 -1.59 -12.51 -19.07
C GLU A 134 -1.30 -13.73 -18.16
N SER A 135 -0.12 -13.82 -17.53
CA SER A 135 0.37 -15.05 -16.89
C SER A 135 0.43 -15.04 -15.36
N GLU A 136 0.49 -13.87 -14.70
CA GLU A 136 0.76 -13.79 -13.26
C GLU A 136 -0.15 -12.78 -12.56
N ASN A 137 -0.68 -13.16 -11.38
CA ASN A 137 -1.60 -12.31 -10.62
C ASN A 137 -0.99 -10.94 -10.36
N LEU A 138 -1.80 -9.89 -10.41
CA LEU A 138 -1.36 -8.56 -10.03
C LEU A 138 -1.63 -8.36 -8.55
N GLU A 139 -0.57 -8.20 -7.77
CA GLU A 139 -0.62 -7.93 -6.34
C GLU A 139 -0.17 -6.50 -6.06
N THR A 140 -0.98 -5.75 -5.34
CA THR A 140 -0.73 -4.32 -5.06
C THR A 140 -0.97 -4.01 -3.60
N VAL A 141 -0.16 -3.09 -3.05
CA VAL A 141 -0.35 -2.48 -1.73
C VAL A 141 -0.67 -1.02 -1.95
N CYS A 142 -1.75 -0.54 -1.34
CA CYS A 142 -2.20 0.83 -1.42
C CYS A 142 -2.18 1.50 -0.05
N PHE A 143 -1.68 2.74 -0.02
CA PHE A 143 -1.71 3.61 1.16
C PHE A 143 -2.76 4.69 0.93
N GLU A 144 -3.84 4.63 1.69
CA GLU A 144 -4.96 5.55 1.60
C GLU A 144 -4.74 6.68 2.62
N ILE A 145 -4.40 7.88 2.16
CA ILE A 145 -4.12 9.04 3.02
C ILE A 145 -5.44 9.75 3.33
N LYS A 146 -5.63 10.20 4.58
CA LYS A 146 -6.90 10.76 5.08
C LYS A 146 -8.04 9.75 4.98
N ALA A 147 -7.77 8.54 5.43
CA ALA A 147 -8.73 7.44 5.33
C ALA A 147 -9.89 7.51 6.34
N ASP A 148 -9.86 8.46 7.29
CA ASP A 148 -10.92 8.58 8.30
C ASP A 148 -12.24 8.97 7.64
N GLY A 149 -13.27 8.16 7.85
CA GLY A 149 -14.56 8.29 7.17
C GLY A 149 -14.49 8.13 5.65
N ASN A 150 -13.40 7.61 5.09
CA ASN A 150 -13.30 7.39 3.64
C ASN A 150 -14.13 6.19 3.20
N GLU A 151 -15.14 6.46 2.38
CA GLU A 151 -16.04 5.47 1.79
C GLU A 151 -15.67 5.22 0.32
N GLU A 152 -15.59 3.94 -0.05
CA GLU A 152 -15.35 3.55 -1.43
C GLU A 152 -16.69 3.44 -2.17
N VAL A 153 -16.90 4.31 -3.16
CA VAL A 153 -18.12 4.34 -3.98
C VAL A 153 -17.90 3.54 -5.26
N VAL A 154 -18.68 2.48 -5.44
CA VAL A 154 -18.62 1.61 -6.62
C VAL A 154 -19.49 2.20 -7.74
N LEU A 155 -18.91 2.35 -8.93
CA LEU A 155 -19.60 2.92 -10.10
C LEU A 155 -20.19 1.86 -11.04
N VAL A 156 -19.64 0.63 -11.02
CA VAL A 156 -20.01 -0.46 -11.92
C VAL A 156 -20.11 -1.76 -11.14
N GLY A 157 -21.05 -2.62 -11.54
CA GLY A 157 -21.35 -3.89 -10.88
C GLY A 157 -22.61 -3.83 -10.04
N LYS A 158 -22.95 -4.96 -9.45
CA LYS A 158 -24.25 -5.19 -8.81
C LYS A 158 -24.62 -4.20 -7.69
N LYS A 159 -23.61 -3.64 -7.01
CA LYS A 159 -23.75 -2.65 -5.93
C LYS A 159 -23.34 -1.23 -6.36
N ASN A 160 -23.55 -0.89 -7.63
CA ASN A 160 -23.24 0.46 -8.08
C ASN A 160 -24.08 1.52 -7.33
N VAL A 161 -23.53 2.73 -7.21
CA VAL A 161 -24.23 3.86 -6.58
C VAL A 161 -25.43 4.36 -7.40
N ILE A 162 -25.45 4.06 -8.71
CA ILE A 162 -26.54 4.46 -9.61
C ILE A 162 -27.86 3.80 -9.18
N HIS A 163 -27.84 2.61 -8.58
CA HIS A 163 -29.03 1.95 -8.04
C HIS A 163 -29.72 2.75 -6.93
N HIS A 164 -28.99 3.61 -6.21
CA HIS A 164 -29.55 4.46 -5.16
C HIS A 164 -30.11 5.79 -5.68
N LEU A 165 -29.93 6.12 -6.97
CA LEU A 165 -30.49 7.33 -7.55
C LEU A 165 -31.99 7.13 -7.84
N GLU A 166 -32.76 8.18 -7.57
CA GLU A 166 -34.17 8.27 -7.97
C GLU A 166 -34.30 8.22 -9.50
N LYS A 167 -35.46 7.76 -9.97
CA LYS A 167 -35.73 7.59 -11.40
C LYS A 167 -35.54 8.90 -12.15
N GLU A 168 -36.10 9.98 -11.64
CA GLU A 168 -36.04 11.32 -12.21
C GLU A 168 -34.59 11.83 -12.30
N ALA A 169 -33.75 11.50 -11.31
CA ALA A 169 -32.35 11.84 -11.31
C ALA A 169 -31.57 11.09 -12.39
N LYS A 170 -31.87 9.79 -12.61
CA LYS A 170 -31.28 9.01 -13.70
C LYS A 170 -31.69 9.54 -15.08
N GLU A 171 -32.98 9.83 -15.26
CA GLU A 171 -33.50 10.39 -16.52
C GLU A 171 -32.81 11.72 -16.88
N LEU A 172 -32.68 12.63 -15.90
CA LEU A 172 -32.02 13.91 -16.08
C LEU A 172 -30.50 13.79 -16.30
N ALA A 173 -29.82 12.93 -15.53
CA ALA A 173 -28.37 12.81 -15.58
C ALA A 173 -27.86 12.18 -16.88
N PHE A 174 -28.58 11.17 -17.38
CA PHE A 174 -28.13 10.36 -18.51
C PHE A 174 -28.86 10.66 -19.83
N GLY A 175 -30.01 11.36 -19.79
CA GLY A 175 -30.71 11.80 -21.00
C GLY A 175 -31.26 10.68 -21.88
N TYR A 176 -31.53 9.50 -21.31
CA TYR A 176 -32.00 8.32 -22.04
C TYR A 176 -33.48 8.40 -22.41
N ARG A 177 -33.86 7.67 -23.47
CA ARG A 177 -35.25 7.57 -23.94
C ARG A 177 -36.07 6.51 -23.18
N SER A 178 -35.41 5.54 -22.56
CA SER A 178 -36.05 4.45 -21.82
C SER A 178 -35.29 4.15 -20.54
N MET A 179 -36.00 4.09 -19.41
CA MET A 179 -35.44 3.62 -18.15
C MET A 179 -35.09 2.13 -18.18
N GLU A 180 -35.81 1.35 -18.99
CA GLU A 180 -35.54 -0.09 -19.16
C GLU A 180 -34.17 -0.33 -19.80
N GLU A 181 -33.81 0.45 -20.83
CA GLU A 181 -32.49 0.39 -21.47
C GLU A 181 -31.37 0.79 -20.50
N LEU A 182 -31.62 1.82 -19.68
CA LEU A 182 -30.66 2.28 -18.68
C LEU A 182 -30.45 1.21 -17.60
N GLU A 183 -31.52 0.61 -17.09
CA GLU A 183 -31.45 -0.47 -16.10
C GLU A 183 -30.76 -1.70 -16.69
N GLU A 184 -31.06 -2.10 -17.93
CA GLU A 184 -30.37 -3.19 -18.63
C GLU A 184 -28.84 -2.98 -18.66
N ILE A 185 -28.38 -1.75 -18.92
CA ILE A 185 -26.94 -1.44 -18.95
C ILE A 185 -26.33 -1.54 -17.55
N PHE A 186 -26.93 -0.91 -16.54
CA PHE A 186 -26.35 -0.88 -15.19
C PHE A 186 -26.45 -2.23 -14.46
N ASP A 187 -27.43 -3.06 -14.81
CA ASP A 187 -27.61 -4.43 -14.29
C ASP A 187 -26.88 -5.50 -15.11
N SER A 188 -26.25 -5.14 -16.24
CA SER A 188 -25.53 -6.09 -17.10
C SER A 188 -24.33 -6.74 -16.41
N GLN A 189 -23.74 -6.07 -15.41
CA GLN A 189 -22.59 -6.56 -14.65
C GLN A 189 -23.02 -7.09 -13.28
N ASN A 190 -23.01 -8.42 -13.13
CA ASN A 190 -23.43 -9.09 -11.90
C ASN A 190 -22.31 -9.24 -10.86
N ASP A 191 -21.05 -9.09 -11.26
CA ASP A 191 -19.91 -9.13 -10.35
C ASP A 191 -19.75 -7.80 -9.58
N GLU A 192 -19.14 -7.87 -8.40
CA GLU A 192 -18.86 -6.72 -7.54
C GLU A 192 -17.34 -6.53 -7.40
N TYR A 193 -16.89 -5.27 -7.36
CA TYR A 193 -15.49 -4.85 -7.20
C TYR A 193 -14.53 -5.32 -8.30
N PHE A 194 -14.27 -6.62 -8.40
CA PHE A 194 -13.37 -7.21 -9.37
C PHE A 194 -14.17 -7.81 -10.52
N VAL A 195 -13.91 -7.37 -11.74
CA VAL A 195 -14.67 -7.83 -12.92
C VAL A 195 -13.76 -8.36 -14.00
N LYS A 196 -14.33 -9.21 -14.85
CA LYS A 196 -13.67 -9.67 -16.07
C LYS A 196 -13.38 -8.51 -17.02
N GLY A 197 -12.19 -8.54 -17.58
CA GLY A 197 -11.63 -7.59 -18.51
C GLY A 197 -11.92 -7.89 -19.98
N PRO A 198 -11.72 -6.91 -20.88
CA PRO A 198 -11.78 -7.11 -22.31
C PRO A 198 -10.70 -8.10 -22.77
N ARG A 199 -10.99 -8.78 -23.88
CA ARG A 199 -10.15 -9.82 -24.49
C ARG A 199 -8.99 -9.25 -25.33
N SER A 200 -9.04 -7.99 -25.70
CA SER A 200 -8.02 -7.30 -26.49
C SER A 200 -8.24 -5.79 -26.39
N PHE A 201 -7.18 -5.02 -26.16
CA PHE A 201 -7.25 -3.56 -26.23
C PHE A 201 -6.82 -3.12 -27.64
N GLU A 202 -7.77 -2.83 -28.52
CA GLU A 202 -7.45 -2.01 -29.68
C GLU A 202 -7.33 -0.56 -29.18
N PRO A 203 -6.17 0.11 -29.35
CA PRO A 203 -6.09 1.52 -29.02
C PRO A 203 -7.08 2.26 -29.91
N GLU A 204 -8.10 2.89 -29.31
CA GLU A 204 -8.91 3.88 -30.01
C GLU A 204 -7.94 4.91 -30.60
N ALA A 205 -7.90 4.97 -31.93
CA ALA A 205 -7.24 6.03 -32.63
C ALA A 205 -7.81 7.33 -32.08
N ARG A 206 -6.93 8.17 -31.51
CA ARG A 206 -7.28 9.56 -31.24
C ARG A 206 -7.90 10.10 -32.53
N ALA A 207 -9.20 10.39 -32.49
CA ALA A 207 -9.80 11.24 -33.49
C ALA A 207 -9.10 12.60 -33.32
N ASP A 208 -8.27 12.92 -34.29
CA ASP A 208 -7.65 14.22 -34.42
C ASP A 208 -8.74 15.31 -34.35
N ALA A 209 -8.54 16.30 -33.49
CA ALA A 209 -9.22 17.59 -33.49
C ALA A 209 -8.21 18.67 -33.08
#